data_AF-A0AB34GPK1-F1
#
_entry.id   AF-A0AB34GPK1-F1
#
_cell.length_a   1.000
_cell.length_b   1.000
_cell.length_c   1.000
_cell.angle_alpha   90.00
_cell.angle_beta   90.00
_cell.angle_gamma   90.00
#
_symmetry.space_group_name_H-M   'P 1'
#
loop_
_entity.id
_entity.type
_entity.pdbx_description
1 polymer ?
#
loop_
_entity_poly.entity_id
_entity_poly.type
_entity_poly.pdbx_seq_one_letter_code
_entity_poly.pdbx_strand_id
1 'polypeptide(L)'
;MTSNDKSTLTLCFRKRVHIFVNFDFSLSGQMAGDHTRLEFHNIETGIITERRYLSSVPSNFIGHLQSLTFNGMAYIDLCKNGDIDYCELNARFGFRNIIADPVTFKTKSSYVALATLQAYTSMHLFFQFKTTSLDGLILYNSGDGNDFIVVELVKGYLHYVFDLGNGANLIKGSSNKPLNDNQWHNVMISRDTSNLHTVKIDTKITTQITAGARNLDLKMGSGGNCQGKGEIVTVSVLAMPATKAEAKCGPVCVGRDLSKHK
;
A
#
# COMPACT_ATOMS: atom_id res chain seq x y z
N MET A 1 11.10 -3.74 -3.05
CA MET A 1 10.97 -5.18 -2.74
C MET A 1 9.57 -5.42 -2.22
N THR A 2 8.74 -6.12 -2.99
CA THR A 2 7.32 -6.41 -2.70
C THR A 2 6.98 -7.88 -2.95
N SER A 3 7.99 -8.73 -3.17
CA SER A 3 7.79 -10.14 -2.96
C SER A 3 7.70 -10.36 -1.45
N ASN A 4 6.73 -11.14 -0.98
CA ASN A 4 6.61 -11.52 0.43
C ASN A 4 7.75 -12.48 0.86
N ASP A 5 8.89 -12.43 0.17
CA ASP A 5 10.05 -13.26 0.41
C ASP A 5 10.89 -12.61 1.51
N LYS A 6 11.59 -13.46 2.25
CA LYS A 6 12.51 -13.00 3.28
C LYS A 6 13.71 -12.31 2.64
N SER A 7 13.95 -11.07 3.06
CA SER A 7 15.20 -10.34 2.75
C SER A 7 16.00 -10.10 4.03
N THR A 8 17.32 -10.19 3.92
CA THR A 8 18.27 -9.87 4.99
C THR A 8 18.89 -8.51 4.72
N LEU A 9 18.80 -7.60 5.68
CA LEU A 9 19.39 -6.26 5.63
C LEU A 9 20.51 -6.16 6.67
N THR A 10 21.71 -5.80 6.24
CA THR A 10 22.85 -5.56 7.14
C THR A 10 23.32 -4.12 6.96
N LEU A 11 23.36 -3.35 8.05
CA LEU A 11 23.95 -2.01 8.08
C LEU A 11 25.24 -2.02 8.89
N CYS A 12 26.29 -1.42 8.34
CA CYS A 12 27.57 -1.24 9.03
C CYS A 12 27.98 0.23 8.98
N PHE A 13 28.25 0.80 10.16
CA PHE A 13 28.68 2.18 10.31
C PHE A 13 30.15 2.22 10.78
N ARG A 14 31.06 2.67 9.91
CA ARG A 14 32.49 2.85 10.20
C ARG A 14 33.04 4.10 9.50
N LYS A 15 32.64 5.30 9.96
CA LYS A 15 32.78 6.61 9.27
C LYS A 15 32.04 6.71 7.93
N ARG A 16 31.93 5.60 7.20
CA ARG A 16 31.03 5.36 6.07
C ARG A 16 29.87 4.48 6.50
N VAL A 17 28.76 4.62 5.78
CA VAL A 17 27.59 3.76 5.90
C VAL A 17 27.68 2.71 4.80
N HIS A 18 27.61 1.44 5.17
CA HIS A 18 27.49 0.33 4.24
C HIS A 18 26.16 -0.37 4.48
N ILE A 19 25.42 -0.61 3.41
CA ILE A 19 24.13 -1.30 3.43
C ILE A 19 24.27 -2.51 2.52
N PHE A 20 23.94 -3.69 3.03
CA PHE A 20 23.90 -4.93 2.28
C PHE A 20 22.48 -5.49 2.28
N VAL A 21 22.02 -5.96 1.11
CA VAL A 21 20.75 -6.66 0.96
C VAL A 21 21.03 -8.04 0.39
N ASN A 22 20.63 -9.09 1.13
CA ASN A 22 20.82 -10.50 0.78
C ASN A 22 22.26 -10.91 0.44
N PHE A 23 23.26 -10.13 0.88
CA PHE A 23 24.68 -10.26 0.51
C PHE A 23 25.03 -9.99 -0.96
N ASP A 24 24.04 -10.03 -1.86
CA ASP A 24 24.24 -9.83 -3.31
C ASP A 24 24.32 -8.36 -3.72
N PHE A 25 23.68 -7.48 -2.96
CA PHE A 25 23.64 -6.05 -3.23
C PHE A 25 24.30 -5.28 -2.10
N SER A 26 25.20 -4.36 -2.43
CA SER A 26 25.81 -3.46 -1.46
C SER A 26 25.84 -2.02 -1.94
N LEU A 27 25.54 -1.10 -1.03
CA LEU A 27 25.69 0.33 -1.22
C LEU A 27 26.60 0.87 -0.13
N SER A 28 27.47 1.80 -0.50
CA SER A 28 28.28 2.53 0.47
C SER A 28 28.17 4.02 0.24
N GLY A 29 28.00 4.77 1.32
CA GLY A 29 27.94 6.23 1.31
C GLY A 29 28.87 6.82 2.35
N GLN A 30 29.39 8.02 2.06
CA GLN A 30 30.09 8.83 3.05
C GLN A 30 29.10 9.84 3.61
N MET A 31 28.98 9.91 4.93
CA MET A 31 28.16 10.92 5.58
C MET A 31 28.82 12.29 5.38
N ALA A 32 28.01 13.30 5.07
CA ALA A 32 28.48 14.67 5.01
C ALA A 32 28.62 15.25 6.44
N GLY A 33 29.63 16.10 6.64
CA GLY A 33 29.93 16.71 7.94
C GLY A 33 30.78 15.84 8.86
N ASP A 34 31.25 16.45 9.96
CA ASP A 34 32.26 15.86 10.85
C ASP A 34 31.65 15.14 12.06
N HIS A 35 30.33 15.20 12.23
CA HIS A 35 29.62 14.53 13.30
C HIS A 35 29.59 13.02 13.07
N THR A 36 30.11 12.25 14.04
CA THR A 36 30.23 10.78 13.94
C THR A 36 29.57 10.04 15.09
N ARG A 37 29.02 10.75 16.07
CA ARG A 37 28.35 10.18 17.25
C ARG A 37 26.84 10.17 17.05
N LEU A 38 26.22 9.01 17.27
CA LEU A 38 24.77 8.84 17.31
C LEU A 38 24.34 8.60 18.75
N GLU A 39 23.35 9.36 19.21
CA GLU A 39 22.73 9.21 20.52
C GLU A 39 21.28 8.75 20.33
N PHE A 40 20.88 7.72 21.07
CA PHE A 40 19.55 7.14 21.02
C PHE A 40 19.22 6.50 22.36
N HIS A 41 17.93 6.46 22.70
CA HIS A 41 17.44 5.84 23.93
C HIS A 41 16.76 4.49 23.63
N ASN A 42 16.11 4.39 22.47
CA ASN A 42 15.29 3.24 22.09
C ASN A 42 15.74 2.67 20.74
N ILE A 43 15.54 1.36 20.56
CA ILE A 43 15.56 0.70 19.26
C ILE A 43 14.11 0.34 18.93
N GLU A 44 13.54 1.03 17.94
CA GLU A 44 12.12 0.93 17.62
C GLU A 44 11.89 0.10 16.34
N THR A 45 10.84 -0.72 16.34
CA THR A 45 10.38 -1.46 15.16
C THR A 45 8.87 -1.37 15.03
N GLY A 46 8.34 -1.57 13.82
CA GLY A 46 6.89 -1.49 13.59
C GLY A 46 6.42 -0.05 13.43
N ILE A 47 6.53 0.73 14.51
CA ILE A 47 6.04 2.10 14.63
C ILE A 47 7.12 2.94 15.31
N ILE A 48 7.41 4.14 14.77
CA ILE A 48 8.22 5.13 15.47
C ILE A 48 7.35 5.82 16.53
N THR A 49 7.70 5.68 17.80
CA THR A 49 6.94 6.24 18.93
C THR A 49 7.52 7.58 19.38
N GLU A 50 8.84 7.77 19.36
CA GLU A 50 9.47 9.06 19.65
C GLU A 50 9.47 9.97 18.39
N ARG A 51 8.57 10.95 18.37
CA ARG A 51 8.31 11.80 17.18
C ARG A 51 8.66 13.27 17.36
N ARG A 52 9.15 13.67 18.54
CA ARG A 52 9.27 15.09 18.93
C ARG A 52 10.06 15.95 17.96
N TYR A 53 11.01 15.35 17.25
CA TYR A 53 11.92 16.05 16.34
C TYR A 53 11.72 15.68 14.85
N LEU A 54 10.67 14.92 14.51
CA LEU A 54 10.42 14.48 13.14
C LEU A 54 9.34 15.33 12.47
N SER A 55 9.68 15.93 11.33
CA SER A 55 8.74 16.67 10.47
C SER A 55 7.87 15.75 9.61
N SER A 56 8.33 14.51 9.37
CA SER A 56 7.61 13.46 8.67
C SER A 56 8.01 12.11 9.28
N VAL A 57 7.04 11.21 9.42
CA VAL A 57 7.25 9.87 9.99
C VAL A 57 6.95 8.85 8.90
N PRO A 58 7.82 7.84 8.69
CA PRO A 58 7.53 6.72 7.81
C PRO A 58 6.20 6.03 8.19
N SER A 59 5.56 5.41 7.21
CA SER A 59 4.37 4.57 7.46
C SER A 59 4.73 3.40 8.38
N ASN A 60 3.76 2.95 9.18
CA ASN A 60 3.92 1.78 10.03
C ASN A 60 4.27 0.54 9.19
N PHE A 61 5.10 -0.34 9.75
CA PHE A 61 5.49 -1.58 9.09
C PHE A 61 4.40 -2.64 9.24
N ILE A 62 4.08 -3.30 8.13
CA ILE A 62 3.19 -4.46 8.11
C ILE A 62 3.97 -5.61 7.46
N GLY A 63 4.24 -6.64 8.27
CA GLY A 63 5.05 -7.78 7.85
C GLY A 63 5.60 -8.50 9.06
N HIS A 64 6.61 -9.34 8.81
CA HIS A 64 7.34 -10.04 9.87
C HIS A 64 8.79 -9.55 9.90
N LEU A 65 9.29 -9.32 11.10
CA LEU A 65 10.71 -9.09 11.36
C LEU A 65 11.28 -10.33 12.05
N GLN A 66 12.54 -10.64 11.75
CA GLN A 66 13.26 -11.74 12.37
C GLN A 66 14.72 -11.33 12.54
N SER A 67 15.37 -11.84 13.60
CA SER A 67 16.82 -11.70 13.80
C SER A 67 17.31 -10.25 13.78
N LEU A 68 16.57 -9.36 14.45
CA LEU A 68 17.05 -8.01 14.71
C LEU A 68 18.26 -8.09 15.64
N THR A 69 19.44 -7.87 15.07
CA THR A 69 20.69 -7.86 15.81
C THR A 69 21.30 -6.47 15.74
N PHE A 70 21.57 -5.87 16.90
CA PHE A 70 22.25 -4.58 17.00
C PHE A 70 23.41 -4.70 17.98
N ASN A 71 24.62 -4.38 17.52
CA ASN A 71 25.87 -4.53 18.28
C ASN A 71 26.04 -5.91 18.95
N GLY A 72 25.63 -6.98 18.25
CA GLY A 72 25.72 -8.36 18.74
C GLY A 72 24.54 -8.81 19.61
N MET A 73 23.63 -7.91 19.99
CA MET A 73 22.46 -8.24 20.79
C MET A 73 21.26 -8.59 19.91
N ALA A 74 20.71 -9.79 20.07
CA ALA A 74 19.54 -10.30 19.34
C ALA A 74 18.23 -9.91 20.03
N TYR A 75 17.80 -8.65 19.88
CA TYR A 75 16.71 -8.05 20.67
C TYR A 75 15.37 -8.79 20.57
N ILE A 76 15.02 -9.34 19.41
CA ILE A 76 13.76 -10.10 19.26
C ILE A 76 13.78 -11.37 20.10
N ASP A 77 14.89 -12.11 20.10
CA ASP A 77 15.02 -13.38 20.82
C ASP A 77 15.14 -13.14 22.33
N LEU A 78 15.94 -12.16 22.74
CA LEU A 78 16.09 -11.75 24.14
C LEU A 78 14.74 -11.34 24.75
N CYS A 79 13.97 -10.53 24.02
CA CYS A 79 12.65 -10.09 24.46
C CYS A 79 11.64 -11.25 24.53
N LYS A 80 11.65 -12.14 23.53
CA LYS A 80 10.77 -13.32 23.50
C LYS A 80 11.01 -14.28 24.66
N ASN A 81 12.28 -14.46 25.04
CA ASN A 81 12.68 -15.37 26.11
C ASN A 81 12.55 -14.76 27.51
N GLY A 82 12.39 -13.43 27.61
CA GLY A 82 12.39 -12.71 28.88
C GLY A 82 13.79 -12.49 29.46
N ASP A 83 14.84 -12.54 28.62
CA ASP A 83 16.23 -12.30 29.04
C ASP A 83 16.50 -10.81 29.33
N ILE A 84 15.61 -9.93 28.89
CA ILE A 84 15.60 -8.49 29.14
C ILE A 84 14.21 -8.05 29.60
N ASP A 85 14.15 -7.09 30.52
CA ASP A 85 12.92 -6.57 31.12
C ASP A 85 12.46 -5.23 30.52
N TYR A 86 13.34 -4.52 29.82
CA TYR A 86 13.08 -3.24 29.15
C TYR A 86 12.51 -3.40 27.73
N CYS A 87 11.71 -4.43 27.48
CA CYS A 87 11.07 -4.65 26.18
C CYS A 87 9.58 -4.31 26.22
N GLU A 88 9.18 -3.29 25.45
CA GLU A 88 7.78 -2.88 25.30
C GLU A 88 7.27 -3.22 23.89
N LEU A 89 6.22 -4.03 23.79
CA LEU A 89 5.65 -4.42 22.50
C LEU A 89 4.15 -4.73 22.54
N ASN A 90 3.46 -4.33 21.47
CA ASN A 90 2.11 -4.79 21.11
C ASN A 90 2.12 -5.73 19.89
N ALA A 91 3.33 -6.09 19.42
CA ALA A 91 3.51 -7.06 18.35
C ALA A 91 3.19 -8.47 18.85
N ARG A 92 3.14 -9.44 17.92
CA ARG A 92 2.94 -10.84 18.28
C ARG A 92 4.06 -11.67 17.68
N PHE A 93 4.58 -12.61 18.47
CA PHE A 93 5.57 -13.56 17.99
C PHE A 93 4.96 -14.65 17.11
N GLY A 94 5.79 -15.20 16.22
CA GLY A 94 5.42 -16.26 15.28
C GLY A 94 4.95 -15.73 13.93
N PHE A 95 5.09 -16.58 12.91
CA PHE A 95 4.64 -16.28 11.56
C PHE A 95 3.14 -16.52 11.41
N ARG A 96 2.42 -15.59 10.77
CA ARG A 96 1.02 -15.77 10.38
C ARG A 96 0.67 -14.94 9.16
N ASN A 97 -0.38 -15.33 8.45
CA ASN A 97 -0.93 -14.44 7.43
C ASN A 97 -1.50 -13.19 8.12
N ILE A 98 -1.10 -12.01 7.63
CA ILE A 98 -1.53 -10.72 8.17
C ILE A 98 -2.68 -10.20 7.30
N ILE A 99 -3.80 -9.91 7.95
CA ILE A 99 -4.90 -9.08 7.43
C ILE A 99 -4.92 -7.83 8.30
N ALA A 100 -4.63 -6.68 7.71
CA ALA A 100 -4.48 -5.41 8.44
C ALA A 100 -5.80 -4.64 8.45
N ASP A 101 -6.37 -4.44 9.63
CA ASP A 101 -7.56 -3.60 9.87
C ASP A 101 -8.67 -3.77 8.81
N PRO A 102 -9.25 -4.99 8.68
CA PRO A 102 -10.22 -5.25 7.61
C PRO A 102 -11.49 -4.41 7.79
N VAL A 103 -11.92 -3.76 6.71
CA VAL A 103 -13.17 -2.97 6.66
C VAL A 103 -14.16 -3.61 5.69
N THR A 104 -15.41 -3.77 6.10
CA THR A 104 -16.48 -4.36 5.26
C THR A 104 -17.41 -3.29 4.70
N PHE A 105 -17.49 -3.19 3.37
CA PHE A 105 -18.49 -2.40 2.67
C PHE A 105 -19.78 -3.20 2.56
N LYS A 106 -20.79 -2.90 3.39
CA LYS A 106 -22.01 -3.72 3.52
C LYS A 106 -22.96 -3.65 2.31
N THR A 107 -22.91 -2.58 1.54
CA THR A 107 -23.76 -2.40 0.36
C THR A 107 -22.94 -1.99 -0.84
N LYS A 108 -23.50 -2.22 -2.03
CA LYS A 108 -22.93 -1.83 -3.32
C LYS A 108 -22.64 -0.33 -3.44
N SER A 109 -23.50 0.48 -2.84
CA SER A 109 -23.38 1.94 -2.84
C SER A 109 -22.49 2.48 -1.73
N SER A 110 -21.96 1.63 -0.85
CA SER A 110 -21.06 2.07 0.22
C SER A 110 -19.70 2.40 -0.37
N TYR A 111 -19.19 3.60 -0.10
CA TYR A 111 -17.83 4.01 -0.46
C TYR A 111 -17.24 4.92 0.60
N VAL A 112 -15.91 5.08 0.58
CA VAL A 112 -15.19 6.06 1.39
C VAL A 112 -14.36 6.90 0.45
N ALA A 113 -14.43 8.21 0.60
CA ALA A 113 -13.54 9.14 -0.08
C ALA A 113 -12.27 9.32 0.77
N LEU A 114 -11.11 9.04 0.17
CA LEU A 114 -9.79 9.22 0.79
C LEU A 114 -9.04 10.36 0.11
N ALA A 115 -7.93 10.80 0.71
CA ALA A 115 -7.05 11.77 0.08
C ALA A 115 -6.55 11.26 -1.27
N THR A 116 -6.29 12.20 -2.17
CA THR A 116 -5.85 11.92 -3.53
C THR A 116 -4.56 11.12 -3.57
N LEU A 117 -4.52 10.09 -4.42
CA LEU A 117 -3.34 9.25 -4.56
C LEU A 117 -2.18 10.09 -5.12
N GLN A 118 -1.05 10.11 -4.40
CA GLN A 118 0.15 10.80 -4.83
C GLN A 118 0.96 9.84 -5.71
N ALA A 119 0.71 9.82 -7.03
CA ALA A 119 1.26 8.84 -7.97
C ALA A 119 2.18 9.44 -9.05
N TYR A 120 2.80 10.58 -8.75
CA TYR A 120 3.55 11.40 -9.71
C TYR A 120 4.68 10.64 -10.40
N THR A 121 5.67 10.12 -9.65
CA THR A 121 6.89 9.53 -10.22
C THR A 121 6.82 8.01 -10.34
N SER A 122 6.47 7.36 -9.24
CA SER A 122 6.14 5.94 -9.18
C SER A 122 4.84 5.76 -8.40
N MET A 123 4.20 4.63 -8.61
CA MET A 123 3.01 4.24 -7.88
C MET A 123 3.24 2.85 -7.33
N HIS A 124 2.87 2.67 -6.08
CA HIS A 124 2.64 1.35 -5.52
C HIS A 124 1.23 1.41 -4.94
N LEU A 125 0.49 0.32 -4.99
CA LEU A 125 -0.79 0.12 -4.33
C LEU A 125 -0.77 -1.31 -3.82
N PHE A 126 -1.10 -1.50 -2.55
CA PHE A 126 -1.20 -2.83 -1.96
C PHE A 126 -2.44 -2.90 -1.09
N PHE A 127 -3.29 -3.86 -1.38
CA PHE A 127 -4.48 -4.15 -0.58
C PHE A 127 -4.82 -5.64 -0.68
N GLN A 128 -5.58 -6.09 0.29
CA GLN A 128 -6.22 -7.40 0.27
C GLN A 128 -7.72 -7.21 0.15
N PHE A 129 -8.39 -8.09 -0.58
CA PHE A 129 -9.84 -8.07 -0.64
C PHE A 129 -10.43 -9.46 -0.49
N LYS A 130 -11.68 -9.50 -0.04
CA LYS A 130 -12.51 -10.69 0.02
C LYS A 130 -13.93 -10.34 -0.40
N THR A 131 -14.50 -11.12 -1.33
CA THR A 131 -15.87 -10.91 -1.82
C THR A 131 -16.48 -12.21 -2.38
N THR A 132 -17.80 -12.27 -2.44
CA THR A 132 -18.57 -13.30 -3.19
C THR A 132 -19.08 -12.77 -4.53
N SER A 133 -18.80 -11.51 -4.80
CA SER A 133 -19.45 -10.68 -5.80
C SER A 133 -18.58 -10.58 -7.05
N LEU A 134 -19.16 -10.78 -8.23
CA LEU A 134 -18.42 -10.94 -9.50
C LEU A 134 -17.98 -9.60 -10.10
N ASP A 135 -18.72 -8.51 -9.87
CA ASP A 135 -18.55 -7.27 -10.62
C ASP A 135 -18.60 -6.07 -9.67
N GLY A 136 -17.53 -5.31 -9.53
CA GLY A 136 -17.54 -4.18 -8.60
C GLY A 136 -16.33 -3.27 -8.68
N LEU A 137 -16.57 -1.97 -8.53
CA LEU A 137 -15.52 -0.97 -8.40
C LEU A 137 -14.85 -1.07 -7.02
N ILE A 138 -13.52 -1.14 -6.98
CA ILE A 138 -12.71 -1.20 -5.75
C ILE A 138 -12.03 0.15 -5.49
N LEU A 139 -11.42 0.73 -6.53
CA LEU A 139 -10.69 2.00 -6.42
C LEU A 139 -10.97 2.86 -7.65
N TYR A 140 -11.16 4.16 -7.42
CA TYR A 140 -11.23 5.15 -8.47
C TYR A 140 -10.51 6.43 -8.04
N ASN A 141 -9.70 6.97 -8.94
CA ASN A 141 -9.13 8.30 -8.79
C ASN A 141 -8.99 8.97 -10.16
N SER A 142 -9.53 10.17 -10.30
CA SER A 142 -9.42 10.98 -11.52
C SER A 142 -8.33 12.05 -11.35
N GLY A 143 -7.74 12.47 -12.47
CA GLY A 143 -6.81 13.59 -12.55
C GLY A 143 -7.29 14.66 -13.52
N ASP A 144 -6.36 15.52 -13.93
CA ASP A 144 -6.63 16.55 -14.91
C ASP A 144 -6.89 15.95 -16.31
N GLY A 145 -7.86 16.51 -17.03
CA GLY A 145 -8.21 16.04 -18.38
C GLY A 145 -8.85 14.66 -18.38
N ASN A 146 -8.22 13.71 -19.07
CA ASN A 146 -8.69 12.33 -19.19
C ASN A 146 -7.96 11.38 -18.24
N ASP A 147 -7.08 11.88 -17.38
CA ASP A 147 -6.26 11.02 -16.53
C ASP A 147 -7.14 10.33 -15.48
N PHE A 148 -6.99 9.02 -15.35
CA PHE A 148 -7.66 8.27 -14.30
C PHE A 148 -6.94 6.96 -13.96
N ILE A 149 -7.26 6.44 -12.78
CA ILE A 149 -6.95 5.09 -12.36
C ILE A 149 -8.21 4.43 -11.79
N VAL A 150 -8.44 3.19 -12.22
CA VAL A 150 -9.55 2.34 -11.79
C VAL A 150 -8.99 0.97 -11.43
N VAL A 151 -9.46 0.43 -10.31
CA VAL A 151 -9.34 -1.00 -10.01
C VAL A 151 -10.74 -1.54 -9.79
N GLU A 152 -11.09 -2.59 -10.52
CA GLU A 152 -12.42 -3.18 -10.48
C GLU A 152 -12.36 -4.70 -10.65
N LEU A 153 -13.42 -5.38 -10.23
CA LEU A 153 -13.69 -6.77 -10.61
C LEU A 153 -14.68 -6.78 -11.77
N VAL A 154 -14.40 -7.60 -12.78
CA VAL A 154 -15.31 -7.89 -13.89
C VAL A 154 -15.37 -9.39 -14.09
N LYS A 155 -16.57 -9.97 -13.95
CA LYS A 155 -16.82 -11.42 -14.01
C LYS A 155 -15.89 -12.21 -13.08
N GLY A 156 -15.57 -11.63 -11.92
CA GLY A 156 -14.69 -12.16 -10.89
C GLY A 156 -13.19 -12.01 -11.18
N TYR A 157 -12.79 -11.36 -12.27
CA TYR A 157 -11.37 -11.11 -12.58
C TYR A 157 -11.00 -9.65 -12.31
N LEU A 158 -9.83 -9.43 -11.72
CA LEU A 158 -9.38 -8.08 -11.39
C LEU A 158 -8.85 -7.37 -12.64
N HIS A 159 -9.37 -6.17 -12.87
CA HIS A 159 -8.96 -5.26 -13.90
C HIS A 159 -8.31 -4.03 -13.28
N TYR A 160 -7.17 -3.63 -13.85
CA TYR A 160 -6.53 -2.35 -13.61
C TYR A 160 -6.64 -1.53 -14.89
N VAL A 161 -7.43 -0.46 -14.85
CA VAL A 161 -7.68 0.43 -15.99
C VAL A 161 -7.12 1.80 -15.66
N PHE A 162 -6.44 2.42 -16.62
CA PHE A 162 -5.86 3.73 -16.41
C PHE A 162 -5.67 4.49 -17.70
N ASP A 163 -5.68 5.81 -17.63
CA ASP A 163 -5.24 6.73 -18.68
C ASP A 163 -4.28 7.73 -18.04
N LEU A 164 -3.11 7.92 -18.66
CA LEU A 164 -2.02 8.80 -18.21
C LEU A 164 -1.66 9.84 -19.28
N GLY A 165 -2.64 10.20 -20.11
CA GLY A 165 -2.51 11.16 -21.20
C GLY A 165 -2.31 10.55 -22.58
N ASN A 166 -2.28 9.21 -22.70
CA ASN A 166 -2.05 8.49 -23.96
C ASN A 166 -3.20 7.54 -24.32
N GLY A 167 -4.36 7.72 -23.70
CA GLY A 167 -5.52 6.87 -23.89
C GLY A 167 -5.64 5.78 -22.85
N ALA A 168 -6.86 5.26 -22.72
CA ALA A 168 -7.19 4.24 -21.75
C ALA A 168 -6.46 2.91 -22.06
N ASN A 169 -5.81 2.37 -21.04
CA ASN A 169 -5.14 1.08 -21.03
C ASN A 169 -5.82 0.15 -20.02
N LEU A 170 -5.80 -1.15 -20.31
CA LEU A 170 -6.36 -2.20 -19.45
C LEU A 170 -5.32 -3.29 -19.24
N ILE A 171 -4.99 -3.55 -17.97
CA ILE A 171 -4.24 -4.72 -17.54
C ILE A 171 -5.19 -5.65 -16.79
N LYS A 172 -5.39 -6.84 -17.35
CA LYS A 172 -6.12 -7.92 -16.66
C LYS A 172 -5.15 -8.66 -15.76
N GLY A 173 -5.44 -8.70 -14.47
CA GLY A 173 -4.61 -9.43 -13.53
C GLY A 173 -4.72 -10.95 -13.77
N SER A 174 -3.61 -11.65 -13.65
CA SER A 174 -3.55 -13.09 -13.91
C SER A 174 -4.05 -13.89 -12.70
N SER A 175 -5.09 -14.70 -12.91
CA SER A 175 -5.62 -15.66 -11.94
C SER A 175 -6.14 -16.91 -12.66
N ASN A 176 -6.14 -18.07 -12.01
CA ASN A 176 -6.67 -19.31 -12.61
C ASN A 176 -8.19 -19.40 -12.48
N LYS A 177 -8.77 -18.72 -11.50
CA LYS A 177 -10.18 -18.79 -11.12
C LYS A 177 -10.69 -17.39 -10.82
N PRO A 178 -12.00 -17.16 -10.93
CA PRO A 178 -12.64 -15.96 -10.40
C PRO A 178 -12.28 -15.75 -8.91
N LEU A 179 -12.03 -14.49 -8.53
CA LEU A 179 -11.55 -14.04 -7.21
C LEU A 179 -12.70 -13.72 -6.22
N ASN A 180 -13.92 -14.11 -6.58
CA ASN A 180 -15.12 -13.92 -5.79
C ASN A 180 -15.50 -15.18 -5.00
N ASP A 181 -14.49 -15.90 -4.50
CA ASP A 181 -14.61 -17.20 -3.82
C ASP A 181 -14.72 -17.09 -2.29
N ASN A 182 -14.94 -15.86 -1.78
CA ASN A 182 -14.94 -15.54 -0.36
C ASN A 182 -13.62 -15.89 0.37
N GLN A 183 -12.50 -15.89 -0.34
CA GLN A 183 -11.16 -15.95 0.25
C GLN A 183 -10.45 -14.60 0.16
N TRP A 184 -9.42 -14.42 0.99
CA TRP A 184 -8.57 -13.24 0.93
C TRP A 184 -7.59 -13.37 -0.23
N HIS A 185 -7.63 -12.40 -1.15
CA HIS A 185 -6.68 -12.26 -2.24
C HIS A 185 -5.78 -11.06 -2.02
N ASN A 186 -4.49 -11.21 -2.33
CA ASN A 186 -3.50 -10.15 -2.25
C ASN A 186 -3.37 -9.47 -3.61
N VAL A 187 -3.51 -8.14 -3.64
CA VAL A 187 -3.37 -7.36 -4.87
C VAL A 187 -2.26 -6.33 -4.67
N MET A 188 -1.25 -6.40 -5.51
CA MET A 188 -0.23 -5.37 -5.65
C MET A 188 -0.30 -4.80 -7.06
N ILE A 189 -0.44 -3.49 -7.17
CA ILE A 189 -0.33 -2.76 -8.43
C ILE A 189 0.82 -1.78 -8.28
N SER A 190 1.74 -1.72 -9.23
CA SER A 190 2.79 -0.71 -9.22
C SER A 190 3.11 -0.20 -10.60
N ARG A 191 3.65 1.01 -10.66
CA ARG A 191 4.27 1.61 -11.84
C ARG A 191 5.61 2.18 -11.41
N ASP A 192 6.69 1.74 -12.06
CA ASP A 192 8.01 2.32 -11.81
C ASP A 192 8.29 3.54 -12.70
N THR A 193 9.47 4.15 -12.54
CA THR A 193 9.89 5.34 -13.30
C THR A 193 10.15 5.05 -14.77
N SER A 194 10.21 3.77 -15.18
CA SER A 194 10.32 3.34 -16.58
C SER A 194 8.95 3.09 -17.23
N ASN A 195 7.85 3.41 -16.54
CA ASN A 195 6.48 3.12 -16.95
C ASN A 195 6.20 1.62 -17.13
N LEU A 196 6.93 0.78 -16.38
CA LEU A 196 6.58 -0.63 -16.25
C LEU A 196 5.48 -0.77 -15.19
N HIS A 197 4.29 -1.12 -15.65
CA HIS A 197 3.17 -1.48 -14.78
C HIS A 197 3.28 -2.95 -14.39
N THR A 198 3.08 -3.24 -13.11
CA THR A 198 3.04 -4.58 -12.55
C THR A 198 1.73 -4.77 -11.80
N VAL A 199 0.97 -5.80 -12.14
CA VAL A 199 -0.20 -6.27 -11.38
C VAL A 199 0.13 -7.65 -10.87
N LYS A 200 0.15 -7.82 -9.56
CA LYS A 200 0.36 -9.11 -8.90
C LYS A 200 -0.89 -9.48 -8.11
N ILE A 201 -1.43 -10.66 -8.40
CA ILE A 201 -2.56 -11.26 -7.69
C ILE A 201 -2.05 -12.54 -7.05
N ASP A 202 -2.07 -12.58 -5.72
CA ASP A 202 -1.49 -13.64 -4.92
C ASP A 202 -0.04 -13.93 -5.33
N THR A 203 0.20 -15.01 -6.06
CA THR A 203 1.54 -15.41 -6.54
C THR A 203 1.79 -15.08 -8.00
N LYS A 204 0.76 -14.69 -8.76
CA LYS A 204 0.85 -14.47 -10.21
C LYS A 204 1.11 -13.02 -10.54
N ILE A 205 2.05 -12.79 -11.46
CA ILE A 205 2.49 -11.46 -11.87
C ILE A 205 2.14 -11.24 -13.34
N THR A 206 1.63 -10.05 -13.65
CA THR A 206 1.38 -9.56 -15.00
C THR A 206 2.07 -8.20 -15.13
N THR A 207 2.85 -8.02 -16.19
CA THR A 207 3.57 -6.76 -16.44
C THR A 207 3.21 -6.19 -17.80
N GLN A 208 3.16 -4.87 -17.91
CA GLN A 208 2.96 -4.16 -19.18
C GLN A 208 3.74 -2.85 -19.16
N ILE A 209 4.47 -2.57 -20.24
CA ILE A 209 5.12 -1.28 -20.45
C ILE A 209 4.15 -0.38 -21.22
N THR A 210 4.02 0.87 -20.78
CA THR A 210 3.24 1.89 -21.50
C THR A 210 4.15 2.99 -22.02
N ALA A 211 3.82 3.53 -23.20
CA ALA A 211 4.57 4.64 -23.78
C ALA A 211 4.31 5.91 -22.96
N GLY A 212 5.38 6.63 -22.59
CA GLY A 212 5.42 8.02 -22.15
C GLY A 212 4.29 8.52 -21.24
N ALA A 213 4.21 8.09 -19.98
CA ALA A 213 3.25 8.69 -19.05
C ALA A 213 3.64 10.14 -18.71
N ARG A 214 2.67 11.07 -18.74
CA ARG A 214 2.78 12.30 -17.93
C ARG A 214 2.71 11.89 -16.46
N ASN A 215 3.36 12.65 -15.57
CA ASN A 215 3.17 12.46 -14.13
C ASN A 215 1.68 12.60 -13.81
N LEU A 216 1.13 11.66 -13.05
CA LEU A 216 -0.26 11.68 -12.60
C LEU A 216 -0.50 12.89 -11.69
N ASP A 217 -1.11 13.97 -12.21
CA ASP A 217 -1.71 15.00 -11.37
C ASP A 217 -3.15 14.59 -11.06
N LEU A 218 -3.27 13.66 -10.13
CA LEU A 218 -4.55 13.27 -9.58
C LEU A 218 -5.05 14.43 -8.70
N LYS A 219 -6.34 14.79 -8.84
CA LYS A 219 -6.98 15.80 -7.98
C LYS A 219 -8.22 15.22 -7.32
N MET A 220 -8.46 15.64 -6.08
CA MET A 220 -9.77 15.48 -5.46
C MET A 220 -10.69 16.49 -6.13
N GLY A 221 -11.34 16.09 -7.23
CA GLY A 221 -12.36 16.93 -7.84
C GLY A 221 -13.46 17.20 -6.83
N SER A 222 -13.70 18.48 -6.50
CA SER A 222 -14.74 18.97 -5.58
C SER A 222 -16.18 18.67 -6.02
N GLY A 223 -16.40 17.73 -6.93
CA GLY A 223 -17.68 17.44 -7.55
C GLY A 223 -17.70 16.17 -8.42
N GLY A 224 -16.72 15.28 -8.27
CA GLY A 224 -16.73 13.99 -8.96
C GLY A 224 -17.79 13.08 -8.35
N ASN A 225 -18.99 13.06 -8.94
CA ASN A 225 -20.04 12.10 -8.62
C ASN A 225 -19.50 10.68 -8.89
N CYS A 226 -19.01 10.00 -7.85
CA CYS A 226 -18.68 8.58 -7.92
C CYS A 226 -19.99 7.80 -7.95
N GLN A 227 -20.65 7.76 -9.11
CA GLN A 227 -21.73 6.81 -9.40
C GLN A 227 -21.16 5.42 -9.78
N GLY A 228 -20.07 5.02 -9.11
CA GLY A 228 -19.55 3.67 -9.21
C GLY A 228 -20.43 2.77 -8.36
N LYS A 229 -21.17 1.86 -9.00
CA LYS A 229 -21.83 0.75 -8.31
C LYS A 229 -20.71 -0.20 -7.84
N GLY A 230 -20.15 0.05 -6.65
CA GLY A 230 -19.26 -0.91 -5.97
C GLY A 230 -20.03 -2.17 -5.58
N GLU A 231 -19.36 -3.24 -5.17
CA GLU A 231 -20.02 -4.42 -4.57
C GLU A 231 -19.55 -4.61 -3.12
N ILE A 232 -20.12 -5.59 -2.41
CA ILE A 232 -19.71 -5.91 -1.03
C ILE A 232 -18.29 -6.43 -1.09
N VAL A 233 -17.33 -5.56 -0.82
CA VAL A 233 -15.92 -5.91 -0.71
C VAL A 233 -15.51 -5.69 0.73
N THR A 234 -14.91 -6.69 1.37
CA THR A 234 -14.11 -6.40 2.56
C THR A 234 -12.72 -6.08 2.07
N VAL A 235 -12.26 -4.85 2.30
CA VAL A 235 -10.92 -4.39 1.91
C VAL A 235 -10.08 -4.25 3.16
N SER A 236 -8.91 -4.87 3.16
CA SER A 236 -7.83 -4.63 4.10
C SER A 236 -6.79 -3.83 3.33
N VAL A 237 -6.71 -2.52 3.58
CA VAL A 237 -5.71 -1.67 2.94
C VAL A 237 -4.47 -1.70 3.80
N LEU A 238 -3.36 -2.14 3.23
CA LEU A 238 -2.06 -1.95 3.86
C LEU A 238 -1.65 -0.50 3.62
N ALA A 239 -1.72 0.29 4.69
CA ALA A 239 -1.63 1.74 4.66
C ALA A 239 -0.47 2.25 3.79
N MET A 240 -0.82 2.99 2.74
CA MET A 240 0.05 4.01 2.18
C MET A 240 -0.26 5.31 2.90
N PRO A 241 0.75 6.14 3.21
CA PRO A 241 0.53 7.36 3.96
C PRO A 241 -0.24 8.35 3.09
N ALA A 242 -1.56 8.29 3.15
CA ALA A 242 -2.40 9.47 3.05
C ALA A 242 -2.65 9.91 4.49
N THR A 243 -2.08 11.06 4.85
CA THR A 243 -2.34 11.75 6.10
C THR A 243 -3.82 11.70 6.46
N LYS A 244 -4.14 11.03 7.59
CA LYS A 244 -5.43 11.07 8.28
C LYS A 244 -6.66 10.67 7.43
N ALA A 245 -6.96 9.37 7.38
CA ALA A 245 -8.29 8.91 6.99
C ALA A 245 -9.28 9.19 8.15
N GLU A 246 -9.83 10.40 8.21
CA GLU A 246 -11.06 10.66 8.97
C GLU A 246 -12.24 10.23 8.09
N ALA A 247 -12.93 9.15 8.49
CA ALA A 247 -14.20 8.77 7.88
C ALA A 247 -15.26 9.84 8.22
N LYS A 248 -15.41 10.85 7.36
CA LYS A 248 -16.57 11.74 7.42
C LYS A 248 -17.75 11.05 6.74
N CYS A 249 -18.66 10.51 7.55
CA CYS A 249 -20.00 10.18 7.09
C CYS A 249 -20.72 11.48 6.70
N GLY A 250 -20.69 11.84 5.42
CA GLY A 250 -21.50 12.92 4.86
C GLY A 250 -22.98 12.53 4.79
N PRO A 251 -23.91 13.51 4.82
CA PRO A 251 -25.34 13.24 4.78
C PRO A 251 -25.75 12.62 3.43
N VAL A 252 -26.66 11.65 3.51
CA VAL A 252 -27.32 11.03 2.37
C VAL A 252 -28.12 12.10 1.62
N CYS A 253 -27.66 12.51 0.44
CA CYS A 253 -28.45 13.36 -0.45
C CYS A 253 -29.48 12.50 -1.18
N VAL A 254 -30.75 12.68 -0.80
CA VAL A 254 -31.94 12.11 -1.47
C VAL A 254 -32.08 12.74 -2.87
N GLY A 255 -32.25 11.89 -3.88
CA GLY A 255 -32.35 12.29 -5.28
C GLY A 255 -33.56 13.17 -5.59
N ARG A 256 -33.37 14.14 -6.47
CA ARG A 256 -34.48 14.82 -7.16
C ARG A 256 -34.86 14.00 -8.39
N ASP A 257 -36.12 13.59 -8.42
CA ASP A 257 -36.82 12.93 -9.51
C ASP A 257 -36.80 13.81 -10.77
N LEU A 258 -36.23 13.31 -11.86
CA LEU A 258 -36.33 13.89 -13.20
C LEU A 258 -37.24 13.00 -14.06
N SER A 259 -38.50 12.92 -13.65
CA SER A 259 -39.60 12.44 -14.49
C SER A 259 -40.75 13.44 -14.46
N LYS A 260 -40.57 14.56 -15.17
CA LYS A 260 -41.63 15.39 -15.78
C LYS A 260 -40.97 16.58 -16.46
N HIS A 261 -40.85 16.50 -17.78
CA HIS A 261 -41.35 17.55 -18.68
C HIS A 261 -41.44 16.93 -20.08
N LYS A 262 -42.69 16.73 -20.47
CA LYS A 262 -43.14 16.53 -21.84
C LYS A 262 -43.34 17.91 -22.45
#